data_AF-H9MCW3-F1
#
_entry.id   AF-H9MCW3-F1
#
_cell.length_a   1.000
_cell.length_b   1.000
_cell.length_c   1.000
_cell.angle_alpha   90.00
_cell.angle_beta   90.00
_cell.angle_gamma   90.00
#
_symmetry.space_group_name_H-M   'P 1'
#
loop_
_entity.id
_entity.type
_entity.pdbx_description
1 polymer ?
#
loop_
_entity_poly.entity_id
_entity_poly.type
_entity_poly.pdbx_seq_one_letter_code
_entity_poly.pdbx_strand_id
1 'polypeptide(L)' 'LTISLHMNHGSWGPSHLQTGFHDEVGRGKGLGFNLNVPLPNGTGDKGYEHAMHELVVPAISKFMPEMIVLVIG' A
#
# COMPACT_ATOMS: atom_id res chain seq x y z
N LEU A 1 8.96 -3.07 -5.54
CA LEU A 1 8.01 -2.18 -4.84
C LEU A 1 6.68 -2.90 -4.73
N THR A 2 6.09 -2.97 -3.54
CA THR A 2 4.72 -3.42 -3.30
C THR A 2 3.91 -2.24 -2.80
N ILE A 3 2.67 -2.10 -3.29
CA ILE A 3 1.74 -1.04 -2.89
C ILE A 3 0.41 -1.69 -2.57
N SER A 4 -0.20 -1.34 -1.44
CA SER A 4 -1.49 -1.87 -1.04
C SER A 4 -2.40 -0.75 -0.51
N LEU A 5 -3.56 -0.58 -1.14
CA LEU A 5 -4.66 0.27 -0.66
C LEU A 5 -5.71 -0.65 -0.04
N HIS A 6 -5.98 -0.48 1.24
CA HIS A 6 -6.86 -1.38 1.97
C HIS A 6 -7.56 -0.65 3.12
N MET A 7 -8.68 -1.20 3.59
CA MET A 7 -9.30 -0.77 4.83
C MET A 7 -8.29 -0.86 5.98
N ASN A 8 -8.26 0.13 6.86
CA ASN A 8 -7.48 0.05 8.10
C ASN A 8 -7.96 -1.12 8.99
N HIS A 9 -7.21 -2.24 9.03
CA HIS A 9 -7.66 -3.52 9.60
C HIS A 9 -6.78 -4.11 10.71
N GLY A 10 -5.55 -3.61 10.95
CA GLY A 10 -4.64 -4.20 11.95
C GLY A 10 -4.23 -5.65 11.64
N SER A 11 -3.67 -6.37 12.61
CA SER A 11 -3.26 -7.79 12.41
C SER A 11 -4.48 -8.72 12.40
N TRP A 12 -4.43 -9.77 11.56
CA TRP A 12 -5.48 -10.81 11.50
C TRP A 12 -5.15 -12.03 12.36
N GLY A 13 -4.55 -11.78 13.53
CA GLY A 13 -4.20 -12.83 14.48
C GLY A 13 -2.87 -13.55 14.16
N PRO A 14 -2.61 -14.70 14.81
CA PRO A 14 -1.28 -15.32 14.83
C PRO A 14 -0.74 -15.77 13.46
N SER A 15 -1.62 -16.04 12.49
CA SER A 15 -1.24 -16.42 11.13
C SER A 15 -0.88 -15.23 10.25
N HIS A 16 -1.20 -14.02 10.65
CA HIS A 16 -0.94 -12.80 9.89
C HIS A 16 -0.63 -11.63 10.83
N LEU A 17 0.62 -11.61 11.31
CA LEU A 17 1.10 -10.64 12.31
C LEU A 17 1.22 -9.22 11.75
N GLN A 18 1.36 -9.09 10.43
CA GLN A 18 1.42 -7.80 9.74
C GLN A 18 0.11 -7.07 9.92
N THR A 19 0.26 -5.78 10.22
CA THR A 19 -0.84 -4.89 10.58
C THR A 19 -1.38 -4.12 9.39
N GLY A 20 -0.60 -4.01 8.30
CA GLY A 20 -0.95 -3.17 7.15
C GLY A 20 -0.75 -1.67 7.43
N PHE A 21 -0.11 -1.29 8.53
CA PHE A 21 0.17 0.12 8.79
C PHE A 21 1.30 0.67 7.91
N HIS A 22 1.31 2.00 7.77
CA HIS A 22 2.20 2.74 6.89
C HIS A 22 3.68 2.71 7.31
N ASP A 23 3.97 2.33 8.56
CA ASP A 23 5.31 2.16 9.11
C ASP A 23 5.96 0.82 8.74
N GLU A 24 5.19 -0.13 8.20
CA GLU A 24 5.69 -1.39 7.65
C GLU A 24 6.33 -1.17 6.26
N VAL A 25 7.50 -0.53 6.21
CA VAL A 25 8.13 -0.07 4.96
C VAL A 25 9.09 -1.09 4.31
N GLY A 26 9.00 -2.36 4.68
CA GLY A 26 9.93 -3.41 4.25
C GLY A 26 11.18 -3.51 5.14
N ARG A 27 12.09 -4.44 4.83
CA ARG A 27 13.27 -4.74 5.65
C ARG A 27 14.50 -5.06 4.80
N GLY A 28 15.69 -4.85 5.37
CA GLY A 28 16.96 -5.14 4.70
C GLY A 28 17.09 -4.42 3.36
N LYS A 29 17.41 -5.17 2.29
CA LYS A 29 17.50 -4.62 0.92
C LYS A 29 16.15 -4.09 0.40
N GLY A 30 15.03 -4.52 0.96
CA GLY A 30 13.69 -4.08 0.59
C GLY A 30 13.16 -2.91 1.43
N LEU A 31 14.00 -2.29 2.27
CA LEU A 31 13.59 -1.12 3.05
C LEU A 31 13.22 0.04 2.09
N GLY A 32 12.03 0.62 2.29
CA GLY A 32 11.47 1.66 1.41
C GLY A 32 10.75 1.11 0.17
N PHE A 33 10.61 -0.20 0.02
CA PHE A 33 9.95 -0.85 -1.13
C PHE A 33 8.61 -1.52 -0.77
N ASN A 34 8.06 -1.26 0.41
CA ASN A 34 6.66 -1.57 0.75
C ASN A 34 5.93 -0.27 1.09
N LEU A 35 4.79 -0.02 0.43
CA LEU A 35 3.92 1.13 0.67
C LEU A 35 2.52 0.62 1.02
N ASN A 36 2.19 0.67 2.31
CA ASN A 36 0.83 0.45 2.77
C ASN A 36 0.08 1.78 2.86
N VAL A 37 -1.13 1.80 2.33
CA VAL A 37 -2.05 2.95 2.37
C VAL A 37 -3.33 2.50 3.06
N PRO A 38 -3.36 2.48 4.41
CA PRO A 38 -4.57 2.15 5.16
C PRO A 38 -5.58 3.29 5.02
N LEU A 39 -6.74 2.99 4.45
CA LEU A 39 -7.82 3.93 4.21
C LEU A 39 -8.85 3.89 5.35
N PRO A 40 -9.40 5.05 5.76
CA PRO A 40 -10.51 5.10 6.70
C PRO A 40 -11.73 4.30 6.21
N ASN A 41 -12.52 3.77 7.15
CA ASN A 41 -13.79 3.13 6.84
C ASN A 41 -14.72 4.09 6.09
N GLY A 42 -15.38 3.58 5.04
CA GLY A 42 -16.27 4.37 4.20
C GLY A 42 -15.56 5.24 3.17
N THR A 43 -14.25 5.06 2.96
CA THR A 43 -13.54 5.72 1.84
C THR A 43 -14.16 5.28 0.51
N GLY A 44 -14.77 6.22 -0.19
CA GLY A 44 -15.29 6.03 -1.55
C GLY A 44 -14.31 6.51 -2.62
N ASP A 45 -14.79 6.60 -3.85
CA ASP A 45 -14.00 6.85 -5.06
C ASP A 45 -13.05 8.04 -4.93
N LYS A 46 -13.52 9.19 -4.43
CA LYS A 46 -12.69 10.39 -4.27
C LYS A 46 -11.49 10.19 -3.35
N GLY A 47 -11.63 9.39 -2.29
CA GLY A 47 -10.52 9.12 -1.38
C GLY A 47 -9.52 8.14 -2.00
N TYR A 48 -10.00 7.16 -2.76
CA TYR A 48 -9.14 6.29 -3.56
C TYR A 48 -8.38 7.07 -4.64
N GLU A 49 -9.07 7.92 -5.40
CA GLU A 49 -8.47 8.80 -6.42
C GLU A 49 -7.38 9.68 -5.81
N HIS A 50 -7.66 10.31 -4.67
CA HIS A 50 -6.67 11.11 -3.94
C HIS A 50 -5.44 10.28 -3.53
N ALA A 51 -5.64 9.10 -2.92
CA ALA A 51 -4.54 8.22 -2.55
C ALA A 51 -3.72 7.75 -3.76
N MET A 52 -4.38 7.46 -4.88
CA MET A 52 -3.74 7.07 -6.12
C MET A 52 -2.83 8.19 -6.66
N HIS A 53 -3.35 9.41 -6.73
CA HIS A 53 -2.60 10.56 -7.25
C HIS A 53 -1.47 11.03 -6.34
N GLU A 54 -1.69 11.08 -5.04
CA GLU A 54 -0.70 11.63 -4.09
C GLU A 54 0.37 10.62 -3.68
N LEU A 55 0.05 9.33 -3.65
CA LEU A 55 0.96 8.31 -3.10
C LEU A 55 1.38 7.27 -4.15
N VAL A 56 0.41 6.66 -4.84
CA VAL A 56 0.68 5.51 -5.71
C VAL A 56 1.44 5.92 -6.97
N VAL A 57 0.92 6.91 -7.71
CA VAL A 57 1.52 7.37 -8.97
C VAL A 57 2.95 7.87 -8.74
N PRO A 58 3.22 8.74 -7.74
CA PRO A 58 4.59 9.17 -7.45
C PRO A 58 5.53 8.01 -7.07
N ALA A 59 5.06 7.04 -6.29
CA ALA A 59 5.86 5.88 -5.90
C ALA A 59 6.23 5.01 -7.10
N ILE A 60 5.28 4.75 -8.00
CA ILE A 60 5.53 4.02 -9.25
C ILE A 60 6.50 4.79 -10.15
N SER A 61 6.28 6.09 -10.34
CA SER A 61 7.17 6.94 -11.15
C SER A 61 8.61 6.94 -10.63
N LYS A 62 8.79 7.01 -9.30
CA LYS A 62 10.12 6.94 -8.67
C LYS A 62 10.77 5.57 -8.82
N PHE A 63 9.98 4.51 -8.76
CA PHE A 63 10.47 3.13 -8.86
C PHE A 63 10.85 2.74 -10.28
N MET A 64 10.23 3.35 -11.30
CA MET A 64 10.44 3.06 -12.73
C MET A 64 10.38 1.55 -13.03
N PRO A 65 9.23 0.88 -12.74
CA PRO A 65 9.12 -0.55 -12.97
C PRO A 65 9.16 -0.90 -14.47
N GLU A 66 9.78 -2.02 -14.80
CA GLU A 66 9.71 -2.62 -16.14
C GLU A 66 8.38 -3.37 -16.36
N MET A 67 7.69 -3.76 -15.28
CA MET A 67 6.42 -4.49 -15.29
C MET A 67 5.55 -4.11 -14.09
N ILE A 68 4.24 -4.07 -14.30
CA ILE A 68 3.23 -3.88 -13.25
C ILE A 68 2.34 -5.11 -13.17
N VAL A 69 2.14 -5.60 -11.95
CA VAL A 69 1.12 -6.61 -11.62
C VAL A 69 0.03 -5.92 -10.79
N LEU A 70 -1.21 -5.97 -11.27
CA LEU A 70 -2.36 -5.37 -10.62
C LEU A 70 -3.31 -6.46 -10.13
N VAL A 71 -3.71 -6.37 -8.86
CA VAL A 71 -4.75 -7.22 -8.27
C VAL A 71 -5.99 -6.37 -8.07
N ILE A 72 -7.12 -6.81 -8.61
CA ILE A 72 -8.44 -6.18 -8.44
C ILE A 72 -9.29 -7.17 -7.64
N GLY A 73 -9.70 -6.76 -6.44
CA GLY A 73 -10.46 -7.58 -5.49
C GLY A 73 -11.91 -7.12 -5.36
#